data_AF-A0AAE9T052-F1
#
_entry.id   AF-A0AAE9T052-F1
#
_cell.length_a   1.000
_cell.length_b   1.000
_cell.length_c   1.000
_cell.angle_alpha   90.00
_cell.angle_beta   90.00
_cell.angle_gamma   90.00
#
_symmetry.space_group_name_H-M   'P 1'
#
loop_
_entity.id
_entity.type
_entity.pdbx_description
1 polymer ?
#
loop_
_entity_poly.entity_id
_entity_poly.type
_entity_poly.pdbx_seq_one_letter_code
_entity_poly.pdbx_strand_id
1 'polypeptide(L)'
;MTTKEKMLEMKEMLENAGWKILNEDEIFTVFDDKIEWDMLNERTLSKETLVFCLFDGLGRRTSKLSDIFYVKRKKDNIDLDFDKNNKKWKSDLKSFVYSTK
;
A
#
# COMPACT_ATOMS: atom_id res chain seq x y z
N MET A 1 -9.67 1.01 14.44
CA MET A 1 -9.18 0.39 13.20
C MET A 1 -7.68 0.22 13.34
N THR A 2 -7.20 -1.01 13.29
CA THR A 2 -5.78 -1.38 13.32
C THR A 2 -5.15 -1.15 11.94
N THR A 3 -3.81 -1.07 11.88
CA THR A 3 -3.12 -0.94 10.58
C THR A 3 -3.40 -2.15 9.67
N LYS A 4 -3.49 -3.36 10.25
CA LYS A 4 -3.83 -4.57 9.51
C LYS A 4 -5.20 -4.48 8.85
N GLU A 5 -6.22 -3.97 9.56
CA GLU A 5 -7.56 -3.74 9.00
C GLU A 5 -7.53 -2.72 7.85
N LYS A 6 -6.75 -1.63 7.99
CA LYS A 6 -6.60 -0.65 6.89
C LYS A 6 -5.95 -1.28 5.65
N MET A 7 -4.93 -2.11 5.82
CA MET A 7 -4.27 -2.81 4.71
C MET A 7 -5.25 -3.76 4.03
N LEU A 8 -6.02 -4.54 4.78
CA LEU A 8 -7.05 -5.41 4.20
C LEU A 8 -8.11 -4.61 3.43
N GLU A 9 -8.56 -3.47 3.97
CA GLU A 9 -9.49 -2.59 3.26
C GLU A 9 -8.88 -2.01 1.98
N MET A 10 -7.60 -1.63 2.00
CA MET A 10 -6.87 -1.18 0.81
C MET A 10 -6.80 -2.29 -0.26
N LYS A 11 -6.51 -3.52 0.15
CA LYS A 11 -6.51 -4.70 -0.72
C LYS A 11 -7.88 -4.88 -1.38
N GLU A 12 -8.96 -4.88 -0.60
CA GLU A 12 -10.32 -5.01 -1.15
C GLU A 12 -10.64 -3.89 -2.17
N MET A 13 -10.22 -2.65 -1.89
CA MET A 13 -10.42 -1.53 -2.82
C MET A 13 -9.62 -1.70 -4.12
N LEU A 14 -8.39 -2.22 -4.04
CA LEU A 14 -7.55 -2.54 -5.20
C LEU A 14 -8.16 -3.65 -6.05
N GLU A 15 -8.61 -4.73 -5.43
CA GLU A 15 -9.27 -5.87 -6.10
C GLU A 15 -10.55 -5.45 -6.81
N ASN A 16 -11.39 -4.64 -6.16
CA ASN A 16 -12.60 -4.09 -6.78
C ASN A 16 -12.30 -3.23 -8.02
N ALA A 17 -11.14 -2.59 -8.07
CA ALA A 17 -10.68 -1.82 -9.22
C ALA A 17 -10.01 -2.67 -10.31
N GLY A 18 -9.85 -3.97 -10.09
CA GLY A 18 -9.27 -4.92 -11.04
C GLY A 18 -7.76 -5.15 -10.85
N TRP A 19 -7.19 -4.75 -9.72
CA TRP A 19 -5.81 -5.08 -9.36
C TRP A 19 -5.76 -6.36 -8.54
N LYS A 20 -4.91 -7.29 -8.92
CA LYS A 20 -4.64 -8.53 -8.20
C LYS A 20 -3.25 -8.48 -7.59
N ILE A 21 -3.15 -8.78 -6.29
CA ILE A 21 -1.87 -8.92 -5.61
C ILE A 21 -1.29 -10.30 -5.98
N LEU A 22 -0.03 -10.32 -6.41
CA LEU A 22 0.66 -11.51 -6.89
C LEU A 22 1.38 -12.27 -5.77
N ASN A 23 1.79 -11.56 -4.71
CA ASN A 23 2.47 -12.10 -3.54
C ASN A 23 1.57 -12.06 -2.29
N GLU A 24 0.39 -12.67 -2.38
CA GLU A 24 -0.61 -12.64 -1.30
C GLU A 24 -0.12 -13.17 0.05
N ASP A 25 0.75 -14.18 0.04
CA ASP A 25 1.31 -14.78 1.26
C ASP A 25 2.26 -13.82 2.01
N GLU A 26 2.71 -12.76 1.35
CA GLU A 26 3.70 -11.81 1.85
C GLU A 26 3.13 -10.43 2.18
N ILE A 27 1.81 -10.25 2.09
CA ILE A 27 1.18 -8.92 2.21
C ILE A 27 1.38 -8.25 3.57
N PHE A 28 1.80 -9.00 4.60
CA PHE A 28 2.16 -8.48 5.92
C PHE A 28 3.63 -8.69 6.28
N THR A 29 4.42 -9.23 5.36
CA THR A 29 5.83 -9.57 5.59
C THR A 29 6.67 -8.32 5.40
N VAL A 30 7.37 -7.92 6.47
CA VAL A 30 8.28 -6.78 6.44
C VAL A 30 9.69 -7.25 6.05
N PHE A 31 10.22 -6.69 4.98
CA PHE A 31 11.58 -6.88 4.50
C PHE A 31 12.34 -5.55 4.56
N ASP A 32 13.37 -5.46 5.42
CA ASP A 32 14.22 -4.27 5.59
C ASP A 32 13.41 -2.95 5.64
N ASP A 33 12.54 -2.79 6.65
CA ASP A 33 11.69 -1.61 6.91
C ASP A 33 10.50 -1.34 5.97
N LYS A 34 10.22 -2.26 5.04
CA LYS A 34 9.15 -2.10 4.05
C LYS A 34 8.35 -3.37 3.80
N ILE A 35 7.14 -3.21 3.30
CA ILE A 35 6.32 -4.31 2.74
C ILE A 35 6.13 -3.99 1.27
N GLU A 36 6.30 -4.98 0.41
CA GLU A 36 6.12 -4.82 -1.04
C GLU A 36 4.92 -5.65 -1.49
N TRP A 37 3.98 -5.01 -2.19
CA TRP A 37 2.88 -5.69 -2.87
C TRP A 37 3.09 -5.58 -4.37
N ASP A 38 3.34 -6.71 -5.00
CA ASP A 38 3.39 -6.81 -6.45
C ASP A 38 1.98 -7.02 -6.98
N MET A 39 1.60 -6.22 -7.96
CA MET A 39 0.22 -6.18 -8.45
C MET A 39 0.15 -6.26 -9.97
N LEU A 40 -0.92 -6.88 -10.44
CA LEU A 40 -1.30 -6.92 -11.85
C LEU A 40 -2.72 -6.40 -12.00
N ASN A 41 -2.92 -5.40 -12.86
CA ASN A 41 -4.26 -5.01 -13.27
C ASN A 41 -4.75 -5.98 -14.35
N GLU A 42 -5.73 -6.83 -14.06
CA GLU A 42 -6.20 -7.85 -15.00
C GLU A 42 -6.92 -7.26 -16.22
N ARG A 43 -7.43 -6.01 -16.11
CA ARG A 43 -8.14 -5.33 -17.20
C ARG A 43 -7.20 -4.69 -18.22
N THR A 44 -6.04 -4.21 -17.78
CA THR A 44 -5.08 -3.47 -18.62
C THR A 44 -3.75 -4.21 -18.80
N LEU A 45 -3.54 -5.32 -18.09
CA LEU A 45 -2.28 -6.06 -17.97
C LEU A 45 -1.11 -5.23 -17.41
N SER A 46 -1.40 -4.09 -16.79
CA SER A 46 -0.40 -3.23 -16.17
C SER A 46 0.15 -3.87 -14.90
N LYS A 47 1.47 -3.83 -14.72
CA LYS A 47 2.14 -4.29 -13.50
C LYS A 47 2.60 -3.11 -12.67
N GLU A 48 2.38 -3.18 -11.37
CA GLU A 48 2.78 -2.13 -10.41
C GLU A 48 3.25 -2.76 -9.11
N THR A 49 4.10 -2.05 -8.37
CA THR A 49 4.51 -2.44 -7.01
C THR A 49 4.16 -1.32 -6.05
N LEU A 50 3.48 -1.67 -4.94
CA LEU A 50 3.28 -0.77 -3.81
C LEU A 50 4.31 -1.07 -2.73
N VAL A 51 4.89 -0.02 -2.18
CA VAL A 51 5.88 -0.12 -1.10
C VAL A 51 5.32 0.60 0.11
N PHE A 52 5.02 -0.15 1.16
CA PHE A 52 4.62 0.40 2.46
C PHE A 52 5.90 0.66 3.24
N CYS A 53 6.15 1.89 3.65
CA CYS A 53 7.36 2.26 4.40
C CYS A 53 7.05 2.36 5.89
N LEU A 54 7.87 1.71 6.71
CA LEU A 54 7.70 1.61 8.16
C LEU A 54 8.80 2.38 8.90
N PHE A 55 8.39 3.33 9.75
CA PHE A 55 9.30 4.12 10.58
C PHE A 55 8.77 4.24 12.00
N ASP A 56 9.62 3.98 13.00
CA ASP A 56 9.25 4.19 14.39
C ASP A 56 9.04 5.69 14.70
N GLY A 57 8.55 6.02 15.90
CA GLY A 57 8.28 7.40 16.30
C GLY A 57 9.52 8.32 16.33
N LEU A 58 10.72 7.80 16.09
CA LEU A 58 11.98 8.54 15.99
C LEU A 58 12.56 8.53 14.56
N GLY A 59 11.82 7.99 13.58
CA GLY A 59 12.25 7.89 12.19
C GLY A 59 13.22 6.73 11.92
N ARG A 60 13.33 5.75 12.82
CA ARG A 60 14.21 4.59 12.64
C ARG A 60 13.49 3.45 11.95
N ARG A 61 14.26 2.57 11.31
CA ARG A 61 13.76 1.31 10.73
C ARG A 61 13.03 0.47 11.78
N THR A 62 11.92 -0.11 11.38
CA THR A 62 11.07 -0.94 12.25
C THR A 62 10.42 -2.06 11.46
N SER A 63 10.03 -3.12 12.16
CA SER A 63 9.27 -4.25 11.61
C SER A 63 7.82 -4.28 12.11
N LYS A 64 7.40 -3.29 12.90
CA LYS A 64 6.05 -3.24 13.45
C LYS A 64 5.08 -2.68 12.43
N LEU A 65 4.09 -3.47 12.02
CA LEU A 65 3.02 -3.02 11.12
C LEU A 65 2.33 -1.72 11.57
N SER A 66 2.26 -1.45 12.88
CA SER A 66 1.70 -0.20 13.41
C SER A 66 2.41 1.07 12.92
N ASP A 67 3.63 0.92 12.43
CA ASP A 67 4.55 1.99 12.12
C ASP A 67 4.58 2.30 10.61
N ILE A 68 3.65 1.72 9.82
CA ILE A 68 3.43 2.13 8.42
C ILE A 68 3.03 3.61 8.40
N PHE A 69 3.81 4.42 7.70
CA PHE A 69 3.59 5.86 7.60
C PHE A 69 2.93 6.24 6.28
N TYR A 70 3.47 5.72 5.17
CA TYR A 70 2.95 5.99 3.82
C TYR A 70 3.14 4.78 2.91
N VAL A 71 2.37 4.78 1.82
CA VAL A 71 2.43 3.79 0.74
C VAL A 71 2.87 4.48 -0.52
N LYS A 72 3.86 3.93 -1.20
CA LYS A 72 4.43 4.50 -2.41
C LYS A 72 4.18 3.61 -3.62
N ARG A 73 3.77 4.21 -4.74
CA ARG A 73 3.81 3.51 -6.03
C ARG A 73 5.21 3.59 -6.62
N LYS A 74 5.79 2.43 -6.92
CA LYS A 74 7.19 2.35 -7.38
C LYS A 74 7.42 3.00 -8.74
N LYS A 75 6.45 2.93 -9.66
CA LYS A 75 6.57 3.42 -11.04
C LYS A 75 6.77 4.93 -11.15
N ASP A 76 6.03 5.72 -10.38
CA ASP A 76 6.00 7.18 -10.49
C ASP A 76 6.32 7.90 -9.17
N ASN A 77 6.69 7.14 -8.13
CA ASN A 77 7.06 7.65 -6.81
C ASN A 77 5.96 8.50 -6.15
N ILE A 78 4.69 8.28 -6.49
CA ILE A 78 3.59 8.95 -5.80
C ILE A 78 3.40 8.29 -4.44
N ASP A 79 3.38 9.14 -3.41
CA ASP A 79 3.16 8.73 -2.03
C ASP A 79 1.68 8.95 -1.65
N LEU A 80 1.12 7.96 -0.97
CA LEU A 80 -0.19 7.98 -0.35
C LEU A 80 0.01 7.92 1.17
N ASP A 81 -0.32 9.02 1.83
CA ASP A 81 -0.22 9.14 3.28
C ASP A 81 -1.17 8.13 3.95
N PHE A 82 -0.58 7.23 4.74
CA PHE A 82 -1.27 6.12 5.40
C PHE A 82 -1.40 6.37 6.91
N ASP A 83 -1.14 7.60 7.38
CA ASP A 83 -1.17 7.97 8.79
C ASP A 83 -2.44 7.44 9.50
N LYS A 84 -2.24 6.87 10.68
CA LYS A 84 -3.27 6.36 11.59
C LYS A 84 -4.46 7.31 11.79
N ASN A 85 -4.23 8.62 11.78
CA ASN A 85 -5.24 9.67 12.01
C ASN A 85 -5.89 10.21 10.73
N ASN A 86 -5.30 9.94 9.56
CA ASN A 86 -5.79 10.45 8.30
C ASN A 86 -6.86 9.50 7.74
N LYS A 87 -8.04 10.01 7.37
CA LYS A 87 -9.09 9.27 6.65
C LYS A 87 -9.10 9.57 5.14
N LYS A 88 -8.31 10.56 4.70
CA LYS A 88 -8.25 10.99 3.30
C LYS A 88 -7.60 9.97 2.39
N TRP A 89 -6.77 9.07 2.94
CA TRP A 89 -6.11 8.00 2.19
C TRP A 89 -7.08 7.18 1.33
N LYS A 90 -8.36 7.00 1.73
CA LYS A 90 -9.37 6.31 0.92
C LYS A 90 -9.77 7.07 -0.34
N SER A 91 -9.90 8.39 -0.22
CA SER A 91 -10.19 9.27 -1.36
C SER A 91 -9.00 9.31 -2.31
N ASP A 92 -7.80 9.43 -1.74
CA ASP A 92 -6.56 9.49 -2.49
C ASP A 92 -6.25 8.14 -3.15
N LEU A 93 -6.65 7.03 -2.52
CA LEU A 93 -6.53 5.69 -3.08
C LEU A 93 -7.33 5.55 -4.37
N LYS A 94 -8.52 6.15 -4.50
CA LYS A 94 -9.25 6.13 -5.77
C LYS A 94 -8.43 6.80 -6.87
N SER A 95 -7.91 7.99 -6.62
CA SER A 95 -7.04 8.68 -7.58
C SER A 95 -5.78 7.87 -7.91
N PHE A 96 -5.22 7.21 -6.90
CA PHE A 96 -4.03 6.37 -7.03
C PHE A 96 -4.27 5.11 -7.88
N VAL A 97 -5.39 4.42 -7.64
CA VAL A 97 -5.77 3.15 -8.28
C VAL A 97 -6.29 3.35 -9.71
N TYR A 98 -6.96 4.47 -9.97
CA TYR A 98 -7.55 4.81 -11.27
C TYR A 98 -6.72 5.79 -12.11
N SER A 99 -5.55 6.24 -11.63
CA SER A 99 -4.61 7.04 -12.42
C SER A 99 -3.96 6.20 -13.52
N THR A 100 -4.70 5.95 -14.59
CA THR A 100 -4.23 5.38 -15.86
C THR A 100 -3.61 6.47 -16.73
N LYS A 101 -2.44 6.98 -16.34
CA LYS A 101 -1.62 7.79 -17.23
C LYS A 101 -0.43 6.98 -17.74
#